data_AF-A0A354F5T6-F1
#
_entry.id   AF-A0A354F5T6-F1
#
_cell.length_a   1.000
_cell.length_b   1.000
_cell.length_c   1.000
_cell.angle_alpha   90.00
_cell.angle_beta   90.00
_cell.angle_gamma   90.00
#
_symmetry.space_group_name_H-M   'P 1'
#
loop_
_entity.id
_entity.type
_entity.pdbx_description
1 polymer ?
#
loop_
_entity_poly.entity_id
_entity_poly.type
_entity_poly.pdbx_seq_one_letter_code
_entity_poly.pdbx_strand_id
1 'polypeptide(L)'
;MVTANKKIWILIIVFAALVIYGIYNIFKPDRFPISFIRGEVRELTPYILVGPYPSEAELFKLKRMGVDKLISLMDPQSAIEGRIVYEEKKISEKFGFKYLNYPMNFTSLEGEENIKQISNLINYLLSAREEKIYIHCYLGRHRIRILEREFLKASR
;
A
#
# COMPACT_ATOMS: atom_id res chain seq x y z
N MET A 1 32.55 -28.12 28.10
CA MET A 1 32.46 -26.69 27.74
C MET A 1 32.26 -26.41 26.23
N VAL A 2 32.62 -27.31 25.31
CA VAL A 2 32.54 -27.06 23.85
C VAL A 2 31.09 -26.98 23.29
N THR A 3 30.14 -27.69 23.90
CA THR A 3 28.72 -27.73 23.46
C THR A 3 27.93 -26.44 23.77
N ALA A 4 28.33 -25.68 24.80
CA ALA A 4 27.67 -24.42 25.15
C ALA A 4 27.88 -23.34 24.08
N ASN A 5 29.09 -23.24 23.52
CA ASN A 5 29.39 -22.32 22.42
C ASN A 5 28.56 -22.62 21.17
N LYS A 6 28.40 -23.89 20.78
CA LYS A 6 27.60 -24.25 19.59
C LYS A 6 26.14 -23.83 19.72
N LYS A 7 25.52 -24.00 20.89
CA LYS A 7 24.14 -23.58 21.15
C LYS A 7 23.99 -22.06 21.09
N ILE A 8 24.95 -21.32 21.65
CA ILE A 8 24.96 -19.84 21.59
C ILE A 8 25.08 -19.37 20.13
N TRP A 9 25.98 -19.95 19.34
CA TRP A 9 26.11 -19.62 17.92
C TRP A 9 24.85 -19.92 17.12
N ILE A 10 24.18 -21.05 17.37
CA ILE A 10 22.89 -21.38 16.74
C ILE A 10 21.84 -20.33 17.09
N LEU A 11 21.73 -19.94 18.37
CA LEU A 11 20.78 -18.90 18.79
C LEU A 11 21.05 -17.56 18.11
N ILE A 12 22.33 -17.16 17.99
CA ILE A 12 22.73 -15.93 17.29
C ILE A 12 22.34 -16.01 15.80
N ILE A 13 22.61 -17.13 15.14
CA ILE A 13 22.27 -17.32 13.72
C ILE A 13 20.75 -17.26 13.51
N VAL A 14 19.98 -17.96 14.36
CA VAL A 14 18.52 -17.93 14.29
C VAL A 14 17.99 -16.52 14.53
N PHE A 15 18.52 -15.81 15.52
CA PHE A 15 18.14 -14.43 15.79
C PHE A 15 18.47 -13.50 14.61
N ALA A 16 19.67 -13.60 14.06
CA ALA A 16 20.08 -12.83 12.89
C ALA A 16 19.18 -13.12 11.67
N ALA A 17 18.85 -14.39 11.43
CA ALA A 17 17.94 -14.79 10.37
C ALA A 17 16.52 -14.21 10.58
N LEU A 18 16.01 -14.19 11.81
CA LEU A 18 14.73 -13.56 12.14
C LEU A 18 14.74 -12.04 11.94
N VAL A 19 15.84 -11.37 12.29
CA VAL A 19 15.99 -9.92 12.06
C VAL A 19 16.03 -9.62 10.55
N ILE A 20 16.82 -10.38 9.78
CA ILE A 20 16.88 -10.25 8.32
C ILE A 20 15.50 -10.49 7.70
N TYR A 21 14.80 -11.54 8.16
CA TYR A 21 13.44 -11.82 7.72
C TYR A 21 12.49 -10.67 8.05
N GLY A 22 12.55 -10.10 9.27
CA GLY A 22 11.74 -8.95 9.66
C GLY A 22 11.98 -7.73 8.75
N ILE A 23 13.24 -7.38 8.51
CA ILE A 23 13.62 -6.25 7.63
C ILE A 23 13.12 -6.50 6.19
N TYR A 24 13.28 -7.72 5.67
CA TYR A 24 12.81 -8.07 4.33
C TYR A 24 11.29 -7.88 4.18
N ASN A 25 10.50 -8.25 5.19
CA ASN A 25 9.03 -8.13 5.14
C ASN A 25 8.53 -6.68 5.19
N ILE A 26 9.35 -5.70 5.62
CA ILE A 26 9.01 -4.27 5.52
C ILE A 26 8.85 -3.85 4.05
N PHE A 27 9.52 -4.52 3.11
CA PHE A 27 9.40 -4.22 1.67
C PHE A 27 8.35 -5.08 0.96
N LYS A 28 7.70 -6.00 1.66
CA LYS A 28 6.67 -6.92 1.15
C LYS A 28 5.50 -7.00 2.15
N PRO A 29 4.67 -5.95 2.25
CA PRO A 29 3.62 -5.85 3.27
C PRO A 29 2.53 -6.93 3.14
N ASP A 30 2.45 -7.59 1.99
CA ASP A 30 1.56 -8.72 1.73
C ASP A 30 2.00 -10.03 2.42
N ARG A 31 3.21 -10.10 2.99
CA ARG A 31 3.76 -11.29 3.62
C ARG A 31 3.66 -11.29 5.15
N PHE A 32 3.73 -12.47 5.74
CA PHE A 32 3.73 -12.65 7.20
C PHE A 32 5.00 -12.06 7.84
N PRO A 33 4.90 -11.31 8.95
CA PRO A 33 3.71 -11.06 9.78
C PRO A 33 2.92 -9.81 9.42
N ILE A 34 3.44 -8.94 8.55
CA ILE A 34 2.80 -7.65 8.22
C ILE A 34 1.40 -7.86 7.61
N SER A 35 1.17 -8.99 6.94
CA SER A 35 -0.13 -9.35 6.39
C SER A 35 -1.27 -9.37 7.42
N PHE A 36 -0.99 -9.69 8.70
CA PHE A 36 -2.00 -9.74 9.78
C PHE A 36 -2.52 -8.36 10.18
N ILE A 37 -1.76 -7.30 9.92
CA ILE A 37 -2.13 -5.93 10.25
C ILE A 37 -2.62 -5.14 9.02
N ARG A 38 -2.77 -5.79 7.85
CA ARG A 38 -3.39 -5.16 6.67
C ARG A 38 -4.85 -4.84 6.96
N GLY A 39 -5.35 -3.79 6.33
CA GLY A 39 -6.79 -3.55 6.23
C GLY A 39 -7.42 -4.48 5.20
N GLU A 40 -8.74 -4.42 5.10
CA GLU A 40 -9.50 -5.14 4.08
C GLU A 40 -9.76 -4.26 2.85
N VAL A 41 -9.99 -4.91 1.72
CA VAL A 41 -10.50 -4.24 0.52
C VAL A 41 -11.97 -3.89 0.76
N ARG A 42 -12.32 -2.63 0.55
CA ARG A 42 -13.65 -2.07 0.79
C ARG A 42 -14.13 -1.32 -0.44
N GLU A 43 -15.42 -1.33 -0.68
CA GLU A 43 -16.03 -0.53 -1.75
C GLU A 43 -16.43 0.83 -1.17
N LEU A 44 -15.87 1.91 -1.74
CA LEU A 44 -16.29 3.28 -1.44
C LEU A 44 -17.47 3.69 -2.32
N THR A 45 -17.45 3.26 -3.58
CA THR A 45 -18.55 3.34 -4.55
C THR A 45 -18.48 2.09 -5.45
N PRO A 46 -19.50 1.81 -6.29
CA PRO A 46 -19.44 0.68 -7.24
C PRO A 46 -18.21 0.70 -8.19
N TYR A 47 -17.61 1.88 -8.39
CA TYR A 47 -16.45 2.08 -9.26
C TYR A 47 -15.15 2.37 -8.50
N ILE A 48 -15.20 2.59 -7.18
CA ILE A 48 -14.02 2.95 -6.38
C ILE A 48 -13.86 1.95 -5.24
N LEU A 49 -12.77 1.19 -5.32
CA LEU A 49 -12.32 0.26 -4.29
C LEU A 49 -11.15 0.89 -3.52
N VAL A 50 -11.08 0.62 -2.22
CA VAL A 50 -10.00 1.08 -1.36
C VAL A 50 -9.41 -0.08 -0.55
N GLY A 51 -8.11 -0.08 -0.27
CA GLY A 51 -7.52 -1.19 0.48
C GLY A 51 -6.02 -1.09 0.76
N PRO A 52 -5.39 -2.21 1.20
CA PRO A 52 -3.95 -2.29 1.41
C PRO A 52 -3.17 -2.43 0.09
N TYR A 53 -1.84 -2.30 0.17
CA TYR A 53 -0.94 -2.63 -0.94
C TYR A 53 -1.24 -4.04 -1.45
N PRO A 54 -1.54 -4.23 -2.75
CA PRO A 54 -1.97 -5.51 -3.29
C PRO A 54 -0.77 -6.43 -3.59
N SER A 55 -0.93 -7.71 -3.28
CA SER A 55 -0.09 -8.79 -3.82
C SER A 55 -0.37 -9.02 -5.30
N GLU A 56 0.54 -9.72 -6.00
CA GLU A 56 0.32 -10.07 -7.42
C GLU A 56 -0.97 -10.88 -7.64
N ALA A 57 -1.33 -11.78 -6.71
CA ALA A 57 -2.57 -12.55 -6.80
C ALA A 57 -3.81 -11.65 -6.62
N GLU A 58 -3.73 -10.63 -5.78
CA GLU A 58 -4.78 -9.63 -5.61
C GLU A 58 -4.88 -8.71 -6.83
N LEU A 59 -3.75 -8.30 -7.43
CA LEU A 59 -3.74 -7.58 -8.70
C LEU A 59 -4.46 -8.36 -9.81
N PHE A 60 -4.22 -9.67 -9.92
CA PHE A 60 -4.96 -10.51 -10.86
C PHE A 60 -6.47 -10.52 -10.58
N LYS A 61 -6.88 -10.61 -9.31
CA LYS A 61 -8.31 -10.53 -8.93
C LYS A 61 -8.90 -9.16 -9.28
N LEU A 62 -8.22 -8.08 -8.97
CA LEU A 62 -8.65 -6.71 -9.29
C LEU A 62 -8.85 -6.54 -10.80
N LYS A 63 -7.92 -7.05 -11.61
CA LYS A 63 -8.06 -6.98 -13.07
C LYS A 63 -9.29 -7.74 -13.57
N ARG A 64 -9.57 -8.94 -13.03
CA ARG A 64 -10.80 -9.70 -13.33
C ARG A 64 -12.08 -9.01 -12.87
N MET A 65 -12.01 -8.17 -11.85
CA MET A 65 -13.14 -7.36 -11.38
C MET A 65 -13.38 -6.11 -12.24
N GLY A 66 -12.61 -5.93 -13.33
CA GLY A 66 -12.70 -4.80 -14.24
C GLY A 66 -11.97 -3.55 -13.73
N VAL A 67 -11.05 -3.68 -12.76
CA VAL A 67 -10.25 -2.54 -12.31
C VAL A 67 -9.24 -2.17 -13.41
N ASP A 68 -9.27 -0.91 -13.81
CA ASP A 68 -8.45 -0.39 -14.90
C ASP A 68 -7.30 0.47 -14.37
N LYS A 69 -7.48 1.04 -13.18
CA LYS A 69 -6.58 2.02 -12.60
C LYS A 69 -6.17 1.65 -11.19
N LEU A 70 -4.86 1.75 -10.94
CA LEU A 70 -4.26 1.59 -9.63
C LEU A 70 -3.75 2.94 -9.15
N ILE A 71 -4.21 3.40 -7.99
CA ILE A 71 -3.79 4.66 -7.38
C ILE A 71 -3.09 4.36 -6.05
N SER A 72 -1.80 4.68 -5.97
CA SER A 72 -0.99 4.52 -4.78
C SER A 72 -0.91 5.82 -3.99
N LEU A 73 -1.19 5.77 -2.68
CA LEU A 73 -1.00 6.89 -1.75
C LEU A 73 0.37 6.87 -1.05
N MET A 74 1.24 5.94 -1.44
CA MET A 74 2.58 5.79 -0.87
C MET A 74 3.52 6.88 -1.34
N ASP A 75 4.45 7.27 -0.48
CA ASP A 75 5.41 8.34 -0.74
C ASP A 75 6.67 7.79 -1.42
N PRO A 76 6.96 8.14 -2.70
CA PRO A 76 8.14 7.68 -3.41
C PRO A 76 9.45 8.21 -2.81
N GLN A 77 9.39 9.31 -2.04
CA GLN A 77 10.56 9.88 -1.37
C GLN A 77 10.85 9.24 -0.01
N SER A 78 9.93 8.41 0.49
CA SER A 78 10.15 7.65 1.71
C SER A 78 11.28 6.63 1.53
N ALA A 79 12.17 6.55 2.52
CA ALA A 79 13.21 5.51 2.58
C ALA A 79 12.64 4.08 2.61
N ILE A 80 11.39 3.91 3.09
CA ILE A 80 10.71 2.62 3.18
C ILE A 80 9.86 2.39 1.93
N GLU A 81 8.98 3.34 1.60
CA GLU A 81 7.96 3.12 0.56
C GLU A 81 8.49 3.36 -0.86
N GLY A 82 9.58 4.12 -1.04
CA GLY A 82 10.07 4.53 -2.35
C GLY A 82 10.40 3.36 -3.28
N ARG A 83 11.07 2.33 -2.75
CA ARG A 83 11.35 1.10 -3.51
C ARG A 83 10.06 0.36 -3.89
N ILE A 84 9.09 0.31 -2.97
CA ILE A 84 7.82 -0.38 -3.18
C ILE A 84 7.04 0.31 -4.29
N VAL A 85 6.93 1.64 -4.25
CA VAL A 85 6.27 2.46 -5.28
C VAL A 85 6.89 2.24 -6.67
N TYR A 86 8.22 2.16 -6.73
CA TYR A 86 8.91 1.90 -8.00
C TYR A 86 8.66 0.50 -8.56
N GLU A 87 8.70 -0.53 -7.71
CA GLU A 87 8.38 -1.92 -8.10
C GLU A 87 6.90 -2.03 -8.52
N GLU A 88 6.00 -1.39 -7.78
CA GLU A 88 4.57 -1.35 -8.04
C GLU A 88 4.22 -0.76 -9.40
N LYS A 89 4.84 0.36 -9.77
CA LYS A 89 4.61 0.97 -11.09
C LYS A 89 4.91 -0.03 -12.23
N LYS A 90 6.04 -0.74 -12.14
CA LYS A 90 6.42 -1.75 -13.15
C LYS A 90 5.44 -2.92 -13.22
N ILE A 91 5.02 -3.41 -12.05
CA ILE A 91 4.06 -4.52 -11.98
C ILE A 91 2.70 -4.07 -12.52
N SER A 92 2.27 -2.86 -12.18
CA SER A 92 1.01 -2.27 -12.66
C SER A 92 0.98 -2.20 -14.18
N GLU A 93 2.05 -1.70 -14.80
CA GLU A 93 2.20 -1.65 -16.26
C GLU A 93 2.17 -3.06 -16.88
N LYS A 94 2.87 -4.03 -16.27
CA LYS A 94 2.86 -5.44 -16.72
C LYS A 94 1.46 -6.07 -16.69
N PHE A 95 0.63 -5.73 -15.71
CA PHE A 95 -0.75 -6.22 -15.59
C PHE A 95 -1.76 -5.37 -16.38
N GLY A 96 -1.32 -4.32 -17.08
CA GLY A 96 -2.19 -3.45 -17.87
C GLY A 96 -3.09 -2.53 -17.04
N PHE A 97 -2.61 -2.08 -15.87
CA PHE A 97 -3.23 -1.02 -15.10
C PHE A 97 -2.67 0.34 -15.51
N LYS A 98 -3.53 1.36 -15.55
CA LYS A 98 -3.08 2.76 -15.50
C LYS A 98 -2.62 3.06 -14.06
N TYR A 99 -1.33 3.31 -13.88
CA TYR A 99 -0.77 3.61 -12.56
C TYR A 99 -0.72 5.11 -12.30
N LEU A 100 -1.29 5.56 -11.18
CA LEU A 100 -1.15 6.92 -10.66
C LEU A 100 -0.62 6.90 -9.22
N ASN A 101 0.07 7.96 -8.82
CA ASN A 101 0.58 8.11 -7.46
C ASN A 101 0.25 9.51 -6.93
N TYR A 102 -0.44 9.56 -5.79
CA TYR A 102 -0.78 10.77 -5.03
C TYR A 102 -0.09 10.64 -3.67
N PRO A 103 1.20 10.99 -3.58
CA PRO A 103 2.01 10.62 -2.43
C PRO A 103 1.53 11.31 -1.16
N MET A 104 1.42 10.55 -0.08
CA MET A 104 1.07 11.09 1.24
C MET A 104 2.08 10.62 2.27
N ASN A 105 2.65 11.59 2.98
CA ASN A 105 3.57 11.37 4.07
C ASN A 105 2.85 10.66 5.23
N PHE A 106 3.31 9.48 5.61
CA PHE A 106 2.67 8.70 6.67
C PHE A 106 2.97 9.21 8.09
N THR A 107 4.00 10.04 8.27
CA THR A 107 4.40 10.65 9.55
C THR A 107 3.60 11.91 9.87
N SER A 108 3.23 12.70 8.85
CA SER A 108 2.44 13.92 9.01
C SER A 108 1.16 13.86 8.20
N LEU A 109 0.18 13.10 8.71
CA LEU A 109 -1.07 12.84 7.99
C LEU A 109 -1.91 14.10 7.72
N GLU A 110 -1.81 15.10 8.60
CA GLU A 110 -2.54 16.37 8.53
C GLU A 110 -1.68 17.53 7.99
N GLY A 111 -0.48 17.24 7.48
CA GLY A 111 0.38 18.24 6.86
C GLY A 111 -0.24 18.83 5.59
N GLU A 112 0.12 20.08 5.29
CA GLU A 112 -0.40 20.84 4.13
C GLU A 112 -0.24 20.08 2.81
N GLU A 113 0.89 19.40 2.60
CA GLU A 113 1.12 18.61 1.39
C GLU A 113 0.13 17.45 1.28
N ASN A 114 -0.12 16.71 2.37
CA ASN A 114 -1.10 15.62 2.35
C ASN A 114 -2.51 16.14 2.09
N ILE A 115 -2.88 17.28 2.68
CA ILE A 115 -4.19 17.92 2.44
C ILE A 115 -4.34 18.27 0.96
N LYS A 116 -3.30 18.84 0.36
CA LYS A 116 -3.27 19.16 -1.08
C LYS A 116 -3.39 17.90 -1.94
N GLN A 117 -2.68 16.83 -1.60
CA GLN A 117 -2.72 15.56 -2.34
C GLN A 117 -4.08 14.86 -2.22
N ILE A 118 -4.70 14.87 -1.03
CA ILE A 118 -6.07 14.40 -0.81
C ILE A 118 -7.05 15.21 -1.68
N SER A 119 -6.96 16.54 -1.66
CA SER A 119 -7.85 17.42 -2.43
C SER A 119 -7.72 17.17 -3.94
N ASN A 120 -6.49 17.09 -4.45
CA ASN A 120 -6.24 16.77 -5.86
C ASN A 120 -6.80 15.39 -6.25
N LEU A 121 -6.63 14.39 -5.38
CA LEU A 121 -7.18 13.06 -5.61
C LEU A 121 -8.71 13.08 -5.61
N ILE A 122 -9.36 13.79 -4.67
CA ILE A 122 -10.82 13.89 -4.63
C ILE A 122 -11.35 14.55 -5.91
N ASN A 123 -10.76 15.67 -6.32
CA ASN A 123 -11.16 16.34 -7.57
C ASN A 123 -11.01 15.41 -8.78
N TYR A 124 -9.95 14.60 -8.79
CA TYR A 124 -9.76 13.57 -9.81
C TYR A 124 -10.86 12.49 -9.76
N LEU A 125 -11.18 11.97 -8.58
CA LEU A 125 -12.20 10.93 -8.41
C LEU A 125 -13.61 11.43 -8.76
N LEU A 126 -13.94 12.68 -8.45
CA LEU A 126 -15.23 13.29 -8.78
C LEU A 126 -15.39 13.57 -10.29
N SER A 127 -14.28 13.73 -11.02
CA SER A 127 -14.29 13.92 -12.47
C SER A 127 -14.13 12.61 -13.26
N ALA A 128 -13.65 11.54 -12.63
CA ALA A 128 -13.52 10.23 -13.25
C ALA A 128 -14.90 9.64 -13.58
N ARG A 129 -15.12 9.33 -14.85
CA ARG A 129 -16.30 8.61 -15.33
C ARG A 129 -15.87 7.28 -15.92
N GLU A 130 -16.67 6.24 -15.71
CA GLU A 130 -16.60 4.92 -16.37
C GLU A 130 -15.42 4.00 -16.01
N GLU A 131 -14.33 4.50 -15.43
CA GLU A 131 -13.19 3.65 -15.04
C GLU A 131 -13.35 3.11 -13.61
N LYS A 132 -13.10 1.80 -13.42
CA LYS A 132 -13.06 1.21 -12.07
C LYS A 132 -11.66 1.36 -11.48
N ILE A 133 -11.58 1.92 -10.28
CA ILE A 133 -10.35 2.39 -9.63
C ILE A 133 -10.12 1.61 -8.35
N TYR A 134 -8.88 1.16 -8.12
CA TYR A 134 -8.42 0.67 -6.82
C TYR A 134 -7.40 1.64 -6.22
N ILE A 135 -7.68 2.14 -5.03
CA ILE A 135 -6.85 3.09 -4.31
C ILE A 135 -6.28 2.41 -3.07
N HIS A 136 -4.99 2.53 -2.83
CA HIS A 136 -4.37 1.88 -1.68
C HIS A 136 -3.26 2.70 -1.05
N CYS A 137 -2.91 2.30 0.18
CA CYS A 137 -1.66 2.72 0.82
C CYS A 137 -0.96 1.48 1.39
N TYR A 138 0.15 1.66 2.11
CA TYR A 138 0.95 0.54 2.62
C TYR A 138 0.11 -0.53 3.37
N LEU A 139 -0.63 -0.15 4.42
CA LEU A 139 -1.53 -1.07 5.15
C LEU A 139 -3.01 -0.93 4.82
N GLY A 140 -3.41 0.07 4.02
CA GLY A 140 -4.83 0.30 3.71
C GLY A 140 -5.69 0.83 4.87
N ARG A 141 -5.05 1.43 5.89
CA ARG A 141 -5.72 1.93 7.11
C ARG A 141 -5.76 3.45 7.15
N HIS A 142 -4.69 4.10 7.64
CA HIS A 142 -4.71 5.52 7.99
C HIS A 142 -5.00 6.47 6.82
N ARG A 143 -4.18 6.45 5.76
CA ARG A 143 -4.36 7.31 4.57
C ARG A 143 -5.69 7.03 3.86
N ILE A 144 -6.12 5.76 3.84
CA ILE A 144 -7.41 5.38 3.27
C ILE A 144 -8.56 5.95 4.09
N ARG A 145 -8.52 5.88 5.42
CA ARG A 145 -9.56 6.46 6.28
C ARG A 145 -9.72 7.97 6.08
N ILE A 146 -8.61 8.69 5.86
CA ILE A 146 -8.65 10.12 5.55
C ILE A 146 -9.31 10.34 4.20
N LEU A 147 -8.89 9.60 3.17
CA LEU A 147 -9.50 9.67 1.84
C LEU A 147 -11.01 9.38 1.89
N GLU A 148 -11.43 8.30 2.55
CA GLU A 148 -12.85 7.93 2.70
C GLU A 148 -13.64 9.08 3.34
N ARG A 149 -13.11 9.64 4.44
CA ARG A 149 -13.76 10.75 5.17
C ARG A 149 -13.89 11.99 4.31
N GLU A 150 -12.84 12.41 3.63
CA GLU A 150 -12.85 13.63 2.81
C GLU A 150 -13.67 13.45 1.51
N PHE A 151 -13.61 12.26 0.90
CA PHE A 151 -14.44 11.94 -0.26
C PHE A 151 -15.93 11.99 0.08
N LEU A 152 -16.35 11.39 1.20
CA LEU A 152 -17.75 11.41 1.65
C LEU A 152 -18.26 12.83 1.99
N LYS A 153 -17.38 13.75 2.41
CA LYS A 153 -17.75 15.15 2.62
C LYS A 153 -17.96 15.88 1.28
N ALA A 154 -17.10 15.60 0.30
CA ALA A 154 -17.14 16.25 -1.01
C ALA A 154 -18.23 15.69 -1.94
N SER A 155 -18.70 14.47 -1.69
CA SER A 155 -19.76 13.82 -2.46
C SER A 155 -21.19 14.10 -1.93
N ARG A 156 -21.33 14.93 -0.90
CA ARG A 156 -22.61 15.41 -0.37
C ARG A 156 -22.96 16.74 -0.99
#